data_AF-A0AAE5H568-F1
#
_entry.id   AF-A0AAE5H568-F1
#
_cell.length_a   1.000
_cell.length_b   1.000
_cell.length_c   1.000
_cell.angle_alpha   90.00
_cell.angle_beta   90.00
_cell.angle_gamma   90.00
#
_symmetry.space_group_name_H-M   'P 1'
#
loop_
_entity.id
_entity.type
_entity.pdbx_description
1 polymer ?
#
loop_
_entity_poly.entity_id
_entity_poly.type
_entity_poly.pdbx_seq_one_letter_code
_entity_poly.pdbx_strand_id
1 'polypeptide(L)' 'MKKIEHWASNFENALPEIRKTKDETFIRMWRLYLNACAASFNSGNVHIHQFLFGKGVNNNLHWTREYRYK' A
#
# COMPACT_ATOMS: atom_id res chain seq x y z
N MET A 1 -7.28 2.01 -6.72
CA MET A 1 -6.13 1.07 -6.52
C MET A 1 -6.35 0.39 -5.17
N LYS A 2 -6.85 -0.85 -5.14
CA LYS A 2 -7.65 -1.39 -4.01
C LYS A 2 -7.02 -1.33 -2.60
N LYS A 3 -5.70 -1.36 -2.45
CA LYS A 3 -5.10 -1.60 -1.13
C LYS A 3 -5.32 -0.47 -0.11
N ILE A 4 -5.10 0.80 -0.44
CA ILE A 4 -5.16 1.88 0.58
C ILE A 4 -6.60 2.26 0.91
N GLU A 5 -7.52 2.15 -0.05
CA GLU A 5 -8.96 2.35 0.15
C GLU A 5 -9.53 1.34 1.17
N HIS A 6 -9.10 0.07 1.11
CA HIS A 6 -9.48 -0.92 2.11
C HIS A 6 -8.94 -0.61 3.50
N TRP A 7 -7.73 -0.06 3.61
CA TRP A 7 -7.16 0.34 4.90
C TRP A 7 -7.91 1.54 5.50
N ALA A 8 -8.33 2.51 4.67
CA ALA A 8 -9.19 3.59 5.11
C ALA A 8 -10.53 3.07 5.63
N SER A 9 -11.20 2.19 4.89
CA SER A 9 -12.47 1.59 5.33
C SER A 9 -12.33 0.78 6.63
N ASN A 10 -11.29 -0.02 6.75
CA ASN A 10 -11.02 -0.79 7.98
C ASN A 10 -10.70 0.12 9.17
N PHE A 11 -9.98 1.22 8.93
CA PHE A 11 -9.69 2.21 9.96
C PHE A 11 -10.98 2.86 10.48
N GLU A 12 -11.89 3.27 9.58
CA GLU A 12 -13.20 3.80 9.95
C GLU A 12 -14.02 2.79 10.78
N ASN A 13 -14.05 1.53 10.38
CA ASN A 13 -14.74 0.46 11.12
C ASN A 13 -14.12 0.21 12.50
N ALA A 14 -12.82 0.42 12.67
CA ALA A 14 -12.10 0.25 13.94
C ALA A 14 -12.10 1.50 14.84
N LEU A 15 -12.69 2.62 14.40
CA LEU A 15 -12.72 3.87 15.18
C LEU A 15 -13.26 3.73 16.61
N PRO A 16 -14.31 2.93 16.89
CA PRO A 16 -14.79 2.77 18.26
C PRO A 16 -13.73 2.25 19.22
N GLU A 17 -12.82 1.38 18.77
CA GLU A 17 -11.71 0.86 19.57
C GLU A 17 -10.56 1.88 19.65
N ILE A 18 -10.25 2.54 18.54
CA ILE A 18 -9.14 3.50 18.45
C ILE A 18 -9.41 4.71 19.36
N ARG A 19 -10.66 5.18 19.43
CA ARG A 19 -11.09 6.29 20.30
C ARG A 19 -10.89 6.01 21.80
N LYS A 20 -10.75 4.74 22.21
CA LYS A 20 -10.48 4.39 23.61
C LYS A 20 -9.04 4.70 24.03
N THR A 21 -8.11 4.78 23.08
CA THR A 21 -6.67 4.89 23.34
C THR A 21 -5.98 6.07 22.65
N LYS A 22 -6.64 6.68 21.66
CA LYS A 22 -6.11 7.77 20.84
C LYS A 22 -7.06 8.97 20.85
N ASP A 23 -6.48 10.14 20.72
CA ASP A 23 -7.20 11.41 20.68
C ASP A 23 -7.73 11.74 19.27
N GLU A 24 -8.58 12.75 19.18
CA GLU A 24 -9.18 13.17 17.90
C GLU A 24 -8.12 13.70 16.92
N THR A 25 -7.03 14.28 17.42
CA THR A 25 -5.92 14.78 16.60
C THR A 25 -5.27 13.63 15.84
N PHE A 26 -4.93 12.54 16.53
CA PHE A 26 -4.37 11.35 15.92
C PHE A 26 -5.32 10.77 14.86
N ILE A 27 -6.61 10.66 15.18
CA ILE A 27 -7.62 10.11 14.27
C ILE A 27 -7.72 10.94 12.98
N ARG A 28 -7.76 12.27 13.10
CA ARG A 28 -7.83 13.17 11.94
C ARG A 28 -6.56 13.10 11.09
N MET A 29 -5.39 13.05 11.72
CA MET A 29 -4.12 12.89 11.02
C MET A 29 -4.10 11.58 10.22
N TRP A 30 -4.55 10.49 10.82
CA TRP A 30 -4.53 9.19 10.17
C TRP A 30 -5.53 9.09 9.01
N ARG A 31 -6.72 9.67 9.16
CA ARG A 31 -7.68 9.84 8.06
C ARG A 31 -7.08 10.62 6.89
N LEU A 32 -6.43 11.74 7.18
CA LEU A 32 -5.77 12.56 6.16
C LEU A 32 -4.69 11.75 5.42
N TYR A 33 -3.83 11.05 6.17
CA TYR A 33 -2.77 10.23 5.60
C TYR A 33 -3.30 9.16 4.65
N LEU A 34 -4.27 8.34 5.09
CA LEU A 34 -4.81 7.24 4.29
C LEU A 34 -5.50 7.76 3.02
N ASN A 35 -6.29 8.83 3.13
CA ASN A 35 -6.99 9.41 1.99
C ASN A 35 -6.03 10.12 1.00
N ALA A 36 -5.02 10.83 1.51
CA ALA A 36 -4.01 11.48 0.68
C ALA A 36 -3.16 10.45 -0.08
N CYS A 37 -2.80 9.35 0.56
CA CYS A 37 -2.11 8.25 -0.11
C CYS A 37 -3.00 7.62 -1.19
N ALA A 38 -4.26 7.31 -0.89
CA ALA A 38 -5.20 6.77 -1.88
C ALA A 38 -5.31 7.69 -3.11
N ALA A 39 -5.48 8.99 -2.89
CA ALA A 39 -5.56 10.00 -3.94
C ALA A 39 -4.25 10.10 -4.75
N SER A 40 -3.10 10.11 -4.09
CA SER A 40 -1.78 10.22 -4.74
C SER A 40 -1.47 9.02 -5.63
N PHE A 41 -1.87 7.82 -5.21
CA PHE A 41 -1.74 6.61 -6.02
C PHE A 41 -2.76 6.57 -7.17
N ASN A 42 -4.00 7.01 -6.94
CA ASN A 42 -5.05 7.00 -7.96
C ASN A 42 -4.83 8.06 -9.05
N SER A 43 -4.23 9.20 -8.70
CA SER A 43 -3.84 10.26 -9.64
C SER A 43 -2.58 9.93 -10.44
N GLY A 44 -1.91 8.80 -10.15
CA GLY A 44 -0.65 8.44 -10.80
C GLY A 44 0.53 9.32 -10.38
N ASN A 45 0.41 10.07 -9.28
CA ASN A 45 1.49 10.91 -8.78
C ASN A 45 2.59 10.09 -8.06
N VAL A 46 2.26 8.88 -7.60
CA VAL A 46 3.18 7.96 -6.91
C VAL A 46 3.05 6.55 -7.49
N HIS A 47 4.19 5.88 -7.67
CA HIS A 47 4.28 4.53 -8.24
C HIS A 47 5.05 3.57 -7.32
N ILE A 48 4.67 2.30 -7.35
CA ILE A 48 5.40 1.22 -6.68
C ILE A 48 6.12 0.41 -7.76
N HIS A 49 7.44 0.34 -7.68
CA HIS A 49 8.27 -0.41 -8.62
C HIS A 49 8.87 -1.65 -7.93
N GLN A 50 8.91 -2.76 -8.66
CA GLN A 50 9.59 -3.98 -8.22
C GLN A 50 10.73 -4.28 -9.20
N PHE A 51 11.96 -4.16 -8.71
CA PHE A 51 13.16 -4.46 -9.49
C PHE A 51 13.74 -5.82 -9.09
N LEU A 52 14.19 -6.58 -10.08
CA LEU A 52 14.94 -7.82 -9.88
C LEU A 52 16.34 -7.61 -10.44
N PHE A 53 17.35 -7.70 -9.57
CA PHE A 53 18.75 -7.54 -9.93
C PHE A 53 19.46 -8.90 -9.94
N GLY A 54 20.39 -9.08 -10.88
CA GLY A 54 21.33 -10.20 -10.92
C GLY A 54 22.74 -9.66 -11.08
N LYS A 55 23.70 -10.27 -10.37
CA LYS A 55 25.12 -9.92 -10.54
C LYS A 55 25.67 -10.70 -11.74
N GLY A 56 25.74 -10.06 -12.90
CA GLY A 56 26.17 -10.70 -14.15
C GLY A 56 25.11 -11.60 -14.79
N VAL A 57 25.52 -12.44 -15.75
CA VAL A 57 24.62 -13.40 -16.42
C VAL A 57 24.19 -14.47 -15.42
N ASN A 58 22.90 -14.54 -15.11
CA ASN A 58 22.34 -15.53 -14.19
C ASN A 58 21.57 -16.61 -14.95
N ASN A 59 22.22 -17.75 -15.22
CA ASN A 59 21.63 -18.90 -15.92
C ASN A 59 20.65 -19.71 -15.05
N ASN A 60 20.51 -19.40 -13.76
CA ASN A 60 19.55 -20.06 -12.87
C ASN A 60 18.16 -19.40 -12.93
N LEU A 61 18.01 -18.27 -13.62
CA LEU A 61 16.70 -17.68 -13.89
C LEU A 61 16.03 -18.46 -15.02
N HIS A 62 14.75 -18.78 -14.82
CA HIS A 62 13.94 -19.37 -15.88
C HIS A 62 13.87 -18.44 -17.09
N TRP A 63 13.89 -19.04 -18.28
CA TRP A 63 13.78 -18.35 -19.57
C TRP A 63 12.50 -17.51 -19.69
N THR A 64 11.41 -17.97 -19.08
CA THR A 64 10.12 -17.28 -19.05
C THR A 64 9.80 -16.78 -17.64
N ARG A 65 8.92 -15.77 -17.54
CA ARG A 65 8.44 -15.23 -16.26
C ARG A 65 7.24 -16.00 -15.70
N GLU A 66 6.89 -17.15 -16.26
CA GLU A 66 5.71 -17.94 -15.87
C GLU A 66 5.72 -18.29 -14.38
N TYR A 67 6.88 -18.54 -13.79
CA TYR A 67 7.03 -18.77 -12.35
C TYR A 67 6.50 -17.63 -11.46
N ARG A 68 6.30 -16.41 -12.00
CA ARG A 68 5.78 -15.24 -11.28
C ARG A 68 4.27 -15.07 -11.36
N TYR A 69 3.63 -15.65 -12.36
CA TYR A 69 2.20 -15.48 -12.61
C TYR A 69 1.51 -16.80 -12.27
N LYS A 70 0.86 -16.84 -11.10
CA LYS A 70 -0.05 -17.92 -10.69
C LYS A 70 -1.49 -17.50 -10.92
#